data_AF-A0A258KY31-F1
#
_entry.id   AF-A0A258KY31-F1
#
_cell.length_a   1.000
_cell.length_b   1.000
_cell.length_c   1.000
_cell.angle_alpha   90.00
_cell.angle_beta   90.00
_cell.angle_gamma   90.00
#
_symmetry.space_group_name_H-M   'P 1'
#
loop_
_entity.id
_entity.type
_entity.pdbx_description
1 polymer ?
#
loop_
_entity_poly.entity_id
_entity_poly.type
_entity_poly.pdbx_seq_one_letter_code
_entity_poly.pdbx_strand_id
1 'polypeptide(L)' 'MPCASHTKAAENHEAAAKAHYGAAELHEKGDHKAALAKSTDAKCCCGTAQKATDDAHEKSAMQAKS' A
#
# COMPACT_ATOMS: atom_id res chain seq x y z
N MET A 1 -19.36 -5.90 1.20
CA MET A 1 -19.20 -4.91 2.29
C MET A 1 -18.04 -3.98 1.92
N PRO A 2 -18.29 -2.76 1.42
CA PRO A 2 -17.24 -1.82 0.98
C PRO A 2 -16.24 -1.45 2.09
N CYS A 3 -16.71 -1.45 3.34
CA CYS A 3 -15.89 -1.22 4.53
C CYS A 3 -14.66 -2.16 4.61
N ALA A 4 -14.83 -3.45 4.28
CA ALA A 4 -13.72 -4.42 4.31
C ALA A 4 -12.65 -4.11 3.25
N SER A 5 -13.03 -3.49 2.12
CA SER A 5 -12.09 -3.10 1.06
C SER A 5 -11.30 -1.84 1.44
N HIS A 6 -11.90 -0.89 2.15
CA HIS A 6 -11.18 0.26 2.70
C HIS A 6 -10.19 -0.12 3.80
N THR A 7 -10.55 -1.04 4.71
CA THR A 7 -9.61 -1.53 5.74
C THR A 7 -8.41 -2.23 5.10
N LYS A 8 -8.65 -3.05 4.08
CA LYS A 8 -7.57 -3.74 3.34
C LYS A 8 -6.64 -2.76 2.62
N ALA A 9 -7.18 -1.70 2.03
CA ALA A 9 -6.38 -0.64 1.44
C ALA A 9 -5.50 0.08 2.48
N ALA A 10 -6.08 0.41 3.64
CA ALA A 10 -5.35 1.05 4.74
C ALA A 10 -4.21 0.18 5.28
N GLU A 11 -4.44 -1.12 5.51
CA GLU A 11 -3.41 -2.07 5.93
C GLU A 11 -2.23 -2.13 4.93
N ASN A 12 -2.53 -2.17 3.63
CA ASN A 12 -1.51 -2.20 2.60
C ASN A 12 -0.73 -0.86 2.51
N HIS A 13 -1.39 0.28 2.71
CA HIS A 13 -0.71 1.57 2.80
C HIS A 13 0.19 1.67 4.04
N GLU A 14 -0.23 1.16 5.18
CA GLU A 14 0.61 1.10 6.39
C GLU A 14 1.85 0.22 6.17
N ALA A 15 1.68 -0.94 5.54
CA ALA A 15 2.79 -1.83 5.19
C ALA A 15 3.76 -1.16 4.21
N ALA A 16 3.24 -0.45 3.19
CA ALA A 16 4.06 0.29 2.25
C ALA A 16 4.85 1.42 2.94
N ALA A 17 4.22 2.16 3.85
CA ALA A 17 4.89 3.21 4.62
C ALA A 17 6.04 2.64 5.47
N LYS A 18 5.82 1.53 6.19
CA LYS A 18 6.88 0.83 6.94
C LYS A 18 8.03 0.38 6.04
N ALA A 19 7.71 -0.12 4.84
CA ALA A 19 8.72 -0.52 3.87
C ALA A 19 9.53 0.68 3.33
N HIS A 20 8.88 1.84 3.08
CA HIS A 20 9.57 3.08 2.72
C HIS A 20 10.50 3.58 3.82
N TYR A 21 10.06 3.58 5.09
CA TYR A 21 10.93 3.94 6.22
C TYR A 21 12.14 3.00 6.31
N GLY A 22 11.91 1.69 6.22
CA GLY A 22 13.00 0.71 6.24
C GLY A 22 13.98 0.88 5.07
N ALA A 23 13.49 1.23 3.87
CA ALA A 23 14.35 1.53 2.74
C ALA A 23 15.22 2.76 2.98
N ALA A 24 14.65 3.82 3.57
CA ALA A 24 15.39 5.04 3.94
C ALA A 24 16.50 4.74 4.96
N GLU A 25 16.19 4.02 6.04
CA GLU A 25 17.18 3.62 7.05
C GLU A 25 18.32 2.78 6.46
N LEU A 26 18.01 1.89 5.50
CA LEU A 26 19.01 1.05 4.83
C LEU A 26 19.86 1.88 3.85
N HIS A 27 19.27 2.86 3.17
CA HIS A 27 20.00 3.83 2.35
C HIS A 27 20.99 4.65 3.20
N GLU A 28 20.57 5.13 4.38
CA GLU A 28 21.44 5.86 5.31
C GLU A 28 22.60 5.00 5.82
N LYS A 29 22.39 3.70 6.01
CA LYS A 29 23.43 2.73 6.42
C LYS A 29 24.35 2.29 5.28
N GLY A 30 24.08 2.72 4.04
CA GLY A 30 24.85 2.34 2.85
C GLY A 30 24.49 0.97 2.25
N ASP A 31 23.47 0.28 2.78
CA ASP A 31 22.99 -0.99 2.23
C ASP A 31 21.94 -0.75 1.14
N HIS A 32 22.43 -0.36 -0.04
CA HIS A 32 21.58 -0.05 -1.17
C HIS A 32 20.85 -1.27 -1.76
N LYS A 33 21.37 -2.49 -1.57
CA LYS A 33 20.71 -3.71 -2.05
C LYS A 33 19.49 -4.03 -1.18
N ALA A 34 19.63 -3.99 0.14
CA ALA A 34 18.51 -4.20 1.03
C ALA A 34 17.48 -3.05 0.92
N ALA A 35 17.96 -1.82 0.72
CA ALA A 35 17.08 -0.68 0.47
C ALA A 35 16.25 -0.84 -0.81
N LEU A 36 16.86 -1.33 -1.90
CA LEU A 36 16.15 -1.63 -3.15
C LEU A 36 15.06 -2.71 -2.94
N ALA A 37 15.37 -3.76 -2.17
CA ALA A 37 14.39 -4.79 -1.83
C ALA A 37 13.20 -4.20 -1.06
N LYS A 38 13.46 -3.40 -0.01
CA LYS A 38 12.40 -2.71 0.74
C LYS A 38 11.61 -1.72 -0.10
N SER A 39 12.26 -0.99 -1.00
CA SER A 39 11.57 -0.08 -1.93
C SER A 39 10.70 -0.84 -2.93
N THR A 40 11.10 -2.05 -3.33
CA THR A 40 10.32 -2.92 -4.22
C THR A 40 9.09 -3.46 -3.51
N ASP A 41 9.24 -3.90 -2.26
CA ASP A 41 8.13 -4.31 -1.40
C ASP A 41 7.14 -3.17 -1.19
N ALA A 42 7.63 -1.97 -0.89
CA ALA A 42 6.80 -0.78 -0.74
C ALA A 42 5.97 -0.48 -2.00
N LYS A 43 6.61 -0.56 -3.18
CA LYS A 43 5.94 -0.38 -4.48
C LYS A 43 4.87 -1.44 -4.70
N CYS A 44 5.13 -2.69 -4.35
CA CYS A 44 4.15 -3.78 -4.44
C CYS A 44 2.94 -3.50 -3.55
N CYS A 45 3.16 -3.18 -2.27
CA CYS A 45 2.12 -2.86 -1.30
C CYS A 45 1.27 -1.64 -1.73
N CYS A 46 1.88 -0.59 -2.27
CA CYS A 46 1.16 0.55 -2.84
C CYS A 46 0.26 0.14 -4.01
N GLY A 47 0.73 -0.75 -4.89
CA GLY A 47 -0.05 -1.25 -6.02
C GLY A 47 -1.28 -2.06 -5.59
N THR A 48 -1.16 -2.91 -4.57
CA THR A 48 -2.30 -3.62 -3.98
C THR A 48 -3.23 -2.69 -3.22
N ALA A 49 -2.70 -1.70 -2.50
CA ALA A 49 -3.52 -0.69 -1.82
C ALA A 49 -4.35 0.11 -2.82
N GLN A 50 -3.75 0.57 -3.92
CA GLN A 50 -4.43 1.29 -4.99
C GLN A 50 -5.60 0.46 -5.54
N LYS A 51 -5.35 -0.79 -5.95
CA LYS A 51 -6.40 -1.69 -6.45
C LYS A 51 -7.53 -1.89 -5.43
N ALA A 52 -7.19 -2.10 -4.16
CA ALA A 52 -8.20 -2.27 -3.11
C ALA A 52 -9.03 -0.99 -2.90
N THR A 53 -8.41 0.17 -3.05
CA THR A 53 -9.08 1.49 -2.96
C THR A 53 -10.00 1.72 -4.15
N ASP A 54 -9.55 1.39 -5.37
CA ASP A 54 -10.33 1.51 -6.59
C ASP A 54 -11.57 0.60 -6.52
N ASP A 55 -11.39 -0.67 -6.13
CA ASP A 55 -12.49 -1.63 -5.90
C ASP A 55 -13.50 -1.14 -4.84
N ALA A 56 -13.00 -0.56 -3.75
CA ALA A 56 -13.83 -0.03 -2.67
C ALA A 56 -14.64 1.18 -3.14
N HIS A 57 -14.00 2.08 -3.92
CA HIS A 57 -14.61 3.25 -4.49
C HIS A 57 -15.70 2.87 -5.50
N GLU A 58 -15.43 1.95 -6.42
CA GLU A 58 -16.42 1.45 -7.39
C GLU A 58 -17.63 0.83 -6.68
N LYS A 59 -17.41 -0.04 -5.69
CA LYS A 59 -18.49 -0.67 -4.92
C LYS A 59 -19.33 0.36 -4.16
N SER A 60 -18.68 1.35 -3.55
CA SER A 60 -19.37 2.42 -2.84
C SER A 60 -20.16 3.32 -3.80
N ALA A 61 -19.61 3.62 -4.97
CA ALA A 61 -20.28 4.41 -6.01
C ALA A 61 -21.51 3.68 -6.60
N MET A 62 -21.46 2.36 -6.74
CA MET A 62 -22.62 1.55 -7.14
C MET A 62 -23.71 1.56 -6.06
N GLN A 63 -23.34 1.39 -4.79
CA GLN A 63 -24.29 1.41 -3.67
C GLN A 63 -24.92 2.79 -3.43
N ALA A 64 -24.20 3.88 -3.71
CA ALA A 64 -24.75 5.23 -3.60
C ALA A 64 -25.76 5.58 -4.70
N LYS A 65 -25.83 4.80 -5.78
CA LYS A 65 -26.73 5.01 -6.93
C LYS A 65 -27.94 4.06 -6.93
N SER A 66 -27.99 3.11 -6.00
CA SER A 66 -29.05 2.09 -5.87
C SER A 66 -30.11 2.46 -4.86
#